data_AF-A0A7S1N7F1-F1
#
_entry.id   AF-A0A7S1N7F1-F1
#
_cell.length_a   1.000
_cell.length_b   1.000
_cell.length_c   1.000
_cell.angle_alpha   90.00
_cell.angle_beta   90.00
_cell.angle_gamma   90.00
#
_symmetry.space_group_name_H-M   'P 1'
#
loop_
_entity.id
_entity.type
_entity.pdbx_description
1 polymer ?
#
loop_
_entity_poly.entity_id
_entity_poly.type
_entity_poly.pdbx_seq_one_letter_code
_entity_poly.pdbx_strand_id
1 'polypeptide(L)'
;AVLTAPERQWMVAGSLAWMTIWWLFEAVPVPVTALLPAVLYPAMGVMPATEVAKVYCNDTILLIFGSLVMACAVTKWNIDRRIALWTVSAVGPRPRVLLGCVMGLTTVIGLFMHNSSTASVM
;
A
#
# COMPACT_ATOMS: atom_id res chain seq x y z
N ALA A 1 13.48 -4.75 -32.78
CA ALA A 1 14.84 -4.18 -32.72
C ALA A 1 15.39 -4.46 -31.34
N VAL A 2 16.58 -5.06 -31.23
CA VAL A 2 17.25 -5.28 -29.94
C VAL A 2 17.90 -3.95 -29.57
N LEU A 3 17.40 -3.27 -28.53
CA LEU A 3 17.97 -2.03 -28.03
C LEU A 3 19.43 -2.25 -27.63
N THR A 4 20.30 -1.29 -27.92
CA THR A 4 21.66 -1.29 -27.38
C THR A 4 21.61 -0.98 -25.87
N ALA A 5 22.60 -1.47 -25.11
CA ALA A 5 22.70 -1.22 -23.67
C ALA A 5 22.54 0.26 -23.26
N PRO A 6 23.17 1.25 -23.94
CA PRO A 6 23.00 2.65 -23.59
C PRO A 6 21.58 3.18 -23.89
N GLU A 7 20.94 2.78 -24.99
CA GLU A 7 19.58 3.22 -25.32
C GLU A 7 18.57 2.76 -24.26
N ARG A 8 18.71 1.52 -23.77
CA ARG A 8 17.86 0.99 -22.70
C ARG A 8 18.01 1.81 -21.41
N GLN A 9 19.21 2.24 -21.06
CA GLN A 9 19.46 3.04 -19.85
C GLN A 9 18.77 4.41 -19.92
N TRP A 10 18.82 5.07 -21.09
CA TRP A 10 18.16 6.37 -21.27
C TRP A 10 16.64 6.27 -21.20
N MET A 11 16.04 5.21 -21.76
CA MET A 11 14.59 4.99 -21.69
C MET A 11 14.12 4.77 -20.24
N VAL A 12 14.87 3.98 -19.47
CA VAL A 12 14.58 3.75 -18.05
C VAL A 12 14.74 5.05 -17.26
N ALA A 13 15.83 5.80 -17.47
CA ALA A 13 16.05 7.09 -16.82
C ALA A 13 14.95 8.12 -17.14
N GLY A 14 14.51 8.19 -18.40
CA GLY A 14 13.41 9.06 -18.83
C GLY A 14 12.09 8.71 -18.15
N SER A 15 11.76 7.41 -18.07
CA SER A 15 10.55 6.94 -17.37
C SER A 15 10.59 7.23 -15.87
N LEU A 16 11.75 7.09 -15.22
CA LEU A 16 11.96 7.42 -13.81
C LEU A 16 11.79 8.92 -13.55
N ALA A 17 12.37 9.78 -14.40
CA ALA A 17 12.23 11.22 -14.29
C ALA A 17 10.76 11.63 -14.42
N TRP A 18 10.04 11.05 -15.39
CA TRP A 18 8.60 11.27 -15.56
C TRP A 18 7.84 10.86 -14.30
N MET A 19 8.00 9.62 -13.81
CA MET A 19 7.32 9.14 -12.61
C MET A 19 7.60 10.02 -11.39
N THR A 20 8.86 10.47 -11.23
CA THR A 20 9.26 11.35 -10.13
C THR A 20 8.53 12.69 -10.17
N ILE A 21 8.43 13.31 -11.35
CA ILE A 21 7.67 14.55 -11.53
C ILE A 21 6.20 14.32 -11.19
N TRP A 22 5.59 13.24 -11.70
CA TRP A 22 4.19 12.94 -11.41
C TRP A 22 3.90 12.66 -9.93
N TRP A 23 4.82 11.99 -9.22
CA TRP A 23 4.69 11.80 -7.78
C TRP A 23 4.88 13.10 -7.00
N LEU A 24 5.85 13.94 -7.38
CA LEU A 24 6.14 15.18 -6.66
C LEU A 24 5.02 16.22 -6.78
N PHE A 25 4.37 16.28 -7.95
CA PHE A 25 3.27 17.22 -8.21
C PHE A 25 1.88 16.59 -8.03
N GLU A 26 1.80 15.32 -7.64
CA GLU A 26 0.55 14.54 -7.58
C GLU A 26 -0.34 14.74 -8.83
N ALA A 27 0.28 14.81 -10.01
CA ALA A 27 -0.41 15.17 -11.26
C ALA A 27 -1.53 14.19 -11.65
N VAL A 28 -1.38 12.93 -11.25
CA VAL A 28 -2.36 11.85 -11.37
C VAL A 28 -2.32 10.98 -10.11
N PRO A 29 -3.36 10.16 -9.85
CA PRO A 29 -3.35 9.26 -8.70
C PRO A 29 -2.09 8.37 -8.66
N VAL A 30 -1.50 8.21 -7.48
CA VAL A 30 -0.27 7.42 -7.25
C VAL A 30 -0.28 6.04 -7.94
N PRO A 31 -1.39 5.26 -7.95
CA PRO A 31 -1.45 3.98 -8.65
C PRO A 31 -1.29 4.10 -10.16
N VAL A 32 -1.80 5.17 -10.78
CA VAL A 32 -1.70 5.41 -12.22
C VAL A 32 -0.24 5.65 -12.61
N THR A 33 0.46 6.49 -11.85
CA THR A 33 1.91 6.70 -12.03
C THR A 33 2.69 5.39 -11.86
N ALA A 34 2.34 4.57 -10.86
CA ALA A 34 2.99 3.28 -10.61
C ALA A 34 2.81 2.25 -11.74
N LEU A 35 1.75 2.38 -12.56
CA LEU A 35 1.48 1.50 -13.71
C LEU A 35 2.19 1.92 -15.00
N LEU A 36 2.82 3.12 -15.05
CA LEU A 36 3.54 3.59 -16.24
C LEU A 36 4.57 2.56 -16.77
N PRO A 37 5.47 1.99 -15.94
CA PRO A 37 6.44 0.99 -16.41
C PRO A 37 5.78 -0.29 -16.95
N ALA A 38 4.60 -0.66 -16.42
CA ALA A 38 3.86 -1.84 -16.87
C ALA A 38 3.52 -1.79 -18.36
N VAL A 39 3.26 -0.59 -18.88
CA VAL A 39 2.91 -0.35 -20.29
C VAL A 39 4.12 0.11 -21.08
N LEU A 40 4.92 1.02 -20.53
CA LEU A 40 6.06 1.62 -21.22
C LEU A 40 7.16 0.60 -21.50
N TYR A 41 7.52 -0.27 -20.55
CA TYR A 41 8.67 -1.16 -20.73
C TYR A 41 8.46 -2.22 -21.81
N PRO A 42 7.28 -2.86 -21.92
CA PRO A 42 6.98 -3.74 -23.05
C PRO A 42 6.88 -2.98 -24.38
N ALA A 43 6.25 -1.80 -24.39
CA ALA A 43 6.09 -0.99 -25.60
C ALA A 43 7.43 -0.49 -26.16
N MET A 44 8.36 -0.14 -25.28
CA MET A 44 9.70 0.34 -25.63
C MET A 44 10.70 -0.78 -25.91
N GLY A 45 10.37 -2.05 -25.65
CA GLY A 45 11.30 -3.18 -25.80
C GLY A 45 12.39 -3.25 -24.71
N VAL A 46 12.16 -2.57 -23.58
CA VAL A 46 13.06 -2.56 -22.41
C VAL A 46 12.99 -3.89 -21.66
N MET A 47 11.78 -4.45 -21.49
CA MET A 47 11.58 -5.71 -20.78
C MET A 47 10.35 -6.43 -21.36
N PRO A 48 10.37 -7.77 -21.53
CA PRO A 48 9.19 -8.49 -22.00
C PRO A 48 8.04 -8.37 -21.00
N ALA A 49 6.81 -8.30 -21.51
CA ALA A 49 5.59 -8.11 -20.70
C ALA A 49 5.45 -9.14 -19.57
N THR A 50 5.89 -10.38 -19.80
CA THR A 50 5.88 -11.46 -18.80
C THR A 50 6.80 -11.20 -17.62
N GLU A 51 7.96 -10.58 -17.84
CA GLU A 51 8.89 -10.24 -16.75
C GLU A 51 8.38 -9.04 -15.97
N VAL A 52 7.85 -8.04 -16.67
CA VAL A 52 7.24 -6.87 -16.02
C VAL A 52 6.07 -7.31 -15.13
N ALA A 53 5.17 -8.17 -15.64
CA ALA A 53 4.05 -8.70 -14.86
C ALA A 53 4.49 -9.44 -13.58
N LYS A 54 5.59 -10.20 -13.62
CA LYS A 54 6.13 -10.88 -12.43
C LYS A 54 6.54 -9.91 -11.33
N VAL A 55 7.06 -8.73 -11.68
CA VAL A 55 7.43 -7.69 -10.71
C VAL A 55 6.18 -7.13 -10.02
N TYR A 56 5.10 -6.92 -10.76
CA TYR A 56 3.82 -6.44 -10.21
C TYR A 56 3.05 -7.49 -9.42
N CYS A 57 3.32 -8.78 -9.63
CA CYS A 57 2.68 -9.91 -8.93
C CYS A 57 3.66 -10.67 -8.03
N ASN A 58 4.54 -9.96 -7.32
CA ASN A 58 5.44 -10.57 -6.34
C ASN A 58 4.69 -10.99 -5.07
N ASP A 59 5.15 -12.04 -4.40
CA ASP A 59 4.67 -12.53 -3.10
C ASP A 59 4.46 -11.41 -2.07
N THR A 60 5.33 -10.40 -2.04
CA THR A 60 5.17 -9.25 -1.12
C THR A 60 3.92 -8.43 -1.42
N ILE A 61 3.61 -8.20 -2.71
CA ILE A 61 2.41 -7.46 -3.12
C ILE A 61 1.16 -8.29 -2.79
N LEU A 62 1.21 -9.61 -3.02
CA LEU A 62 0.13 -10.53 -2.66
C LEU A 62 -0.11 -10.57 -1.14
N LEU A 63 0.95 -10.52 -0.33
CA LEU A 63 0.84 -10.42 1.13
C LEU A 63 0.16 -9.12 1.58
N ILE A 64 0.53 -7.98 0.99
CA ILE A 64 -0.11 -6.68 1.27
C ILE A 64 -1.59 -6.71 0.84
N PHE A 65 -1.89 -7.30 -0.32
CA PHE A 65 -3.27 -7.48 -0.76
C PHE A 65 -4.06 -8.38 0.21
N GLY A 66 -3.45 -9.47 0.68
CA GLY A 66 -4.04 -10.35 1.69
C GLY A 66 -4.34 -9.62 3.00
N SER A 67 -3.46 -8.74 3.48
CA SER A 67 -3.69 -7.96 4.70
C SER A 67 -4.83 -6.93 4.53
N LEU A 68 -4.98 -6.34 3.33
CA LEU A 68 -6.13 -5.48 2.99
C LEU A 68 -7.46 -6.26 3.00
N VAL A 69 -7.48 -7.47 2.45
CA VAL A 69 -8.67 -8.35 2.49
C VAL A 69 -9.02 -8.73 3.92
N MET A 70 -8.02 -9.09 4.73
CA MET A 70 -8.20 -9.38 6.16
C MET A 70 -8.73 -8.17 6.93
N ALA A 71 -8.19 -6.97 6.67
CA ALA A 71 -8.69 -5.73 7.25
C ALA A 71 -10.18 -5.51 6.94
N CYS A 72 -10.57 -5.67 5.67
CA CYS A 72 -11.97 -5.56 5.26
C CYS A 72 -12.86 -6.59 5.97
N ALA A 73 -12.39 -7.83 6.15
CA ALA A 73 -13.12 -8.85 6.89
C ALA A 73 -13.31 -8.45 8.37
N VAL A 74 -12.26 -7.96 9.04
CA VAL A 74 -12.31 -7.49 10.43
C VAL A 74 -13.36 -6.39 10.60
N THR A 75 -13.34 -5.38 9.73
CA THR A 75 -14.32 -4.27 9.73
C THR A 75 -15.74 -4.75 9.43
N LYS A 76 -15.92 -5.69 8.48
CA LYS A 76 -17.23 -6.24 8.12
C LYS A 76 -17.90 -6.96 9.30
N TRP A 77 -17.13 -7.70 10.09
CA TRP A 77 -17.64 -8.41 11.28
C TRP A 77 -17.68 -7.54 12.55
N ASN A 78 -17.30 -6.26 12.44
CA ASN A 78 -17.22 -5.30 13.56
C ASN A 78 -16.36 -5.84 14.72
N ILE A 79 -15.32 -6.62 14.41
CA ILE A 79 -14.43 -7.22 15.42
C ILE A 79 -13.65 -6.12 16.13
N ASP A 80 -13.17 -5.15 15.35
CA ASP A 80 -12.61 -3.88 15.80
C ASP A 80 -13.49 -3.18 16.85
N ARG A 81 -14.79 -3.01 16.56
CA ARG A 81 -15.74 -2.36 17.47
C ARG A 81 -15.99 -3.18 18.74
N ARG A 82 -16.04 -4.51 18.64
CA ARG A 82 -16.19 -5.39 19.82
C ARG A 82 -15.00 -5.27 20.76
N ILE A 83 -13.78 -5.27 20.21
CA ILE A 83 -12.54 -5.14 21.00
C ILE A 83 -12.46 -3.73 21.62
N ALA A 84 -12.82 -2.68 20.88
CA ALA A 84 -12.88 -1.31 21.40
C ALA A 84 -13.90 -1.17 22.55
N LEU A 85 -15.10 -1.73 22.40
CA LEU A 85 -16.12 -1.70 23.44
C LEU A 85 -15.71 -2.52 24.67
N TRP A 86 -15.08 -3.68 24.50
CA TRP A 86 -14.57 -4.48 25.61
C TRP A 86 -13.51 -3.73 26.42
N THR A 87 -12.56 -3.09 25.73
CA THR A 87 -11.49 -2.32 26.39
C THR A 87 -12.02 -1.07 27.10
N VAL A 88 -12.97 -0.35 26.50
CA VAL A 88 -13.63 0.80 27.16
C VAL A 88 -14.45 0.36 28.38
N SER A 89 -15.18 -0.75 28.26
CA SER A 89 -16.01 -1.28 29.36
C SER A 89 -15.17 -1.77 30.55
N ALA A 90 -13.96 -2.27 30.30
CA ALA A 90 -13.05 -2.73 31.35
C ALA A 90 -12.36 -1.58 32.13
N VAL A 91 -12.22 -0.40 31.52
CA VAL A 91 -11.39 0.71 32.03
C VAL A 91 -12.21 1.79 32.75
N GLY A 92 -13.47 2.00 32.36
CA GLY A 92 -14.34 3.04 32.93
C GLY A 92 -14.06 4.47 32.40
N PRO A 93 -14.79 5.50 32.90
CA PRO A 93 -14.85 6.84 32.28
C PRO A 93 -13.68 7.78 32.62
N ARG A 94 -12.44 7.27 32.72
CA ARG A 94 -11.25 8.09 33.01
C ARG A 94 -10.55 8.51 31.70
N PRO A 95 -10.55 9.79 31.29
CA PRO A 95 -10.08 10.23 29.98
C PRO A 95 -8.64 9.82 29.65
N ARG A 96 -7.73 9.89 30.64
CA ARG A 96 -6.31 9.55 30.45
C ARG A 96 -6.09 8.07 30.17
N VAL A 97 -6.84 7.19 30.83
CA VAL A 97 -6.71 5.74 30.67
C VAL A 97 -7.36 5.31 29.37
N LEU A 98 -8.48 5.95 28.99
CA LEU A 98 -9.14 5.74 27.71
C LEU A 98 -8.23 6.07 26.53
N LEU A 99 -7.54 7.22 26.59
CA LEU A 99 -6.57 7.62 25.56
C LEU A 99 -5.41 6.62 25.44
N GLY A 100 -4.87 6.17 26.59
CA GLY A 100 -3.81 5.16 26.61
C GLY A 100 -4.26 3.81 26.03
N CYS A 101 -5.49 3.39 26.33
CA CYS A 101 -6.06 2.17 25.77
C CYS A 101 -6.28 2.27 24.26
N VAL A 102 -6.81 3.40 23.76
CA VAL A 102 -6.97 3.63 22.32
C VAL A 102 -5.60 3.57 21.63
N MET A 103 -4.62 4.34 22.08
CA MET A 103 -3.27 4.35 21.49
C MET A 103 -2.59 2.98 21.52
N GLY A 104 -2.76 2.24 22.62
CA GLY A 104 -2.27 0.87 22.75
C GLY A 104 -2.95 -0.09 21.76
N LEU A 105 -4.27 -0.01 21.65
CA LEU A 105 -5.03 -0.83 20.71
C LEU A 105 -4.67 -0.50 19.25
N THR A 106 -4.52 0.79 18.92
CA THR A 106 -4.05 1.25 17.60
C THR A 106 -2.67 0.68 17.28
N THR A 107 -1.77 0.62 18.25
CA THR A 107 -0.41 0.08 18.05
C THR A 107 -0.46 -1.42 17.81
N VAL A 108 -1.20 -2.17 18.62
CA VAL A 108 -1.32 -3.62 18.47
C VAL A 108 -2.00 -3.98 17.15
N ILE A 109 -3.08 -3.29 16.78
CA ILE A 109 -3.79 -3.52 15.51
C ILE A 109 -2.92 -3.07 14.32
N GLY A 110 -2.22 -1.93 14.45
CA GLY A 110 -1.31 -1.40 13.43
C GLY A 110 -0.07 -2.25 13.16
N LEU A 111 0.32 -3.14 14.07
CA LEU A 111 1.39 -4.11 13.81
C LEU A 111 0.98 -5.21 12.82
N PHE A 112 -0.32 -5.49 12.70
CA PHE A 112 -0.86 -6.54 11.82
C PHE A 112 -1.62 -5.98 10.61
N MET A 113 -2.01 -4.71 10.64
CA MET A 113 -2.78 -4.04 9.59
C MET A 113 -2.00 -2.89 8.95
N HIS A 114 -2.23 -2.65 7.66
CA HIS A 114 -1.63 -1.52 6.96
C HIS A 114 -2.10 -0.18 7.59
N ASN A 115 -1.20 0.81 7.68
CA ASN A 115 -1.43 2.08 8.37
C ASN A 115 -2.73 2.77 7.93
N SER A 116 -3.04 2.77 6.63
CA SER A 116 -4.28 3.36 6.10
C SER A 116 -5.54 2.64 6.58
N SER A 117 -5.49 1.31 6.78
CA SER A 117 -6.61 0.54 7.31
C SER A 117 -6.80 0.81 8.80
N THR A 118 -5.71 0.82 9.58
CA THR A 118 -5.76 1.10 11.02
C THR A 118 -6.31 2.50 11.32
N ALA A 119 -5.95 3.50 10.49
CA ALA A 119 -6.46 4.86 10.62
C ALA A 119 -7.95 5.01 10.29
N SER A 120 -8.52 4.16 9.43
CA SER A 120 -9.96 4.22 9.08
C SER A 120 -10.88 3.60 10.15
N VAL A 121 -10.32 2.76 11.01
CA VAL A 121 -11.05 1.96 12.01
C VAL A 121 -11.10 2.63 13.39
N MET A 122 -10.11 3.47 13.69
CA MET A 122 -9.93 4.17 14.98
C MET A 122 -10.49 5.58 14.92
#